data_AF-A0A6P3H922-F1
#
_entry.id   AF-A0A6P3H922-F1
#
_cell.length_a   1.000
_cell.length_b   1.000
_cell.length_c   1.000
_cell.angle_alpha   90.00
_cell.angle_beta   90.00
_cell.angle_gamma   90.00
#
_symmetry.space_group_name_H-M   'P 1'
#
loop_
_entity.id
_entity.type
_entity.pdbx_description
1 polymer ?
#
loop_
_entity_poly.entity_id
_entity_poly.type
_entity_poly.pdbx_seq_one_letter_code
_entity_poly.pdbx_strand_id
1 'polypeptide(L)'
;MPQADGVYPSQANTWLSWPWWAIACSHPRLRHVPFLLCCSFMAAEETHWPVPMKAIGAQNLLTMPGGVAKAGYLHKKGGTQLQLLKWPLRFVVIHKRCIYYFKSSTSASPQGAFSLSGYNR
;
A
#
# COMPACT_ATOMS: atom_id res chain seq x y z
N MET A 1 20.47 -2.48 -36.66
CA MET A 1 20.52 -3.36 -35.48
C MET A 1 21.56 -2.82 -34.50
N PRO A 2 21.15 -1.95 -33.58
CA PRO A 2 21.71 -2.00 -32.22
C PRO A 2 20.56 -1.98 -31.20
N GLN A 3 20.53 -2.96 -30.28
CA GLN A 3 19.56 -2.98 -29.19
C GLN A 3 20.30 -2.63 -27.90
N ALA A 4 19.87 -1.51 -27.34
CA ALA A 4 20.32 -0.96 -26.08
C ALA A 4 19.66 -1.72 -24.93
N ASP A 5 20.45 -2.34 -24.06
CA ASP A 5 19.97 -2.83 -22.77
C ASP A 5 20.35 -1.82 -21.68
N GLY A 6 19.42 -0.90 -21.44
CA GLY A 6 19.43 0.02 -20.33
C GLY A 6 19.13 -0.72 -19.02
N VAL A 7 20.17 -0.84 -18.20
CA VAL A 7 20.12 -1.27 -16.80
C VAL A 7 19.26 -0.30 -15.98
N TYR A 8 18.28 -0.85 -15.26
CA TYR A 8 17.41 -0.12 -14.32
C TYR A 8 18.25 0.56 -13.21
N PRO A 9 17.92 1.80 -12.80
CA PRO A 9 18.70 2.54 -11.83
C PRO A 9 18.49 2.01 -10.41
N SER A 10 19.61 1.60 -9.79
CA SER A 10 19.77 1.46 -8.35
C SER A 10 19.79 2.85 -7.72
N GLN A 11 18.78 3.19 -6.93
CA GLN A 11 18.79 4.37 -6.07
C GLN A 11 19.83 4.16 -4.96
N ALA A 12 21.05 4.61 -5.23
CA ALA A 12 22.06 4.85 -4.22
C ALA A 12 21.68 6.14 -3.47
N ASN A 13 21.40 5.96 -2.19
CA ASN A 13 21.04 7.02 -1.27
C ASN A 13 22.20 8.01 -1.12
N THR A 14 21.86 9.28 -1.26
CA THR A 14 22.71 10.45 -1.12
C THR A 14 23.26 10.55 0.31
N TRP A 15 24.48 10.08 0.51
CA TRP A 15 25.35 10.58 1.57
C TRP A 15 25.80 12.00 1.19
N LEU A 16 26.01 12.84 2.21
CA LEU A 16 26.53 14.23 2.18
C LEU A 16 25.46 15.34 2.29
N SER A 17 24.98 15.57 3.52
CA SER A 17 24.99 16.93 4.10
C SER A 17 24.57 16.89 5.59
N TRP A 18 25.50 16.61 6.49
CA TRP A 18 25.36 16.96 7.91
C TRP A 18 26.66 17.63 8.37
N PRO A 19 26.63 18.90 8.85
CA PRO A 19 27.83 19.61 9.26
C PRO A 19 28.38 19.12 10.62
N TRP A 20 29.71 19.11 10.72
CA TRP A 20 30.54 18.47 11.76
C TRP A 20 30.60 19.12 13.15
N TRP A 21 29.63 19.93 13.60
CA TRP A 21 29.84 20.75 14.81
C TRP A 21 29.08 20.37 16.09
N ALA A 22 28.50 19.17 16.24
CA ALA A 22 27.83 18.84 17.51
C ALA A 22 28.17 17.44 18.06
N ILE A 23 29.45 17.24 18.38
CA ILE A 23 29.85 16.27 19.41
C ILE A 23 30.52 17.05 20.54
N ALA A 24 29.81 17.19 21.66
CA ALA A 24 30.41 17.34 22.98
C ALA A 24 29.34 17.15 24.06
N CYS A 25 29.16 15.91 24.53
CA CYS A 25 28.70 15.67 25.89
C CYS A 25 29.67 14.70 26.55
N SER A 26 30.69 15.30 27.15
CA SER A 26 31.65 14.68 28.04
C SER A 26 30.95 13.85 29.11
N HIS A 27 31.36 12.60 29.26
CA HIS A 27 31.05 11.82 30.46
C HIS A 27 31.73 12.48 31.67
N PRO A 28 31.05 12.54 32.81
CA PRO A 28 31.51 11.68 33.89
C PRO A 28 30.35 11.05 34.70
N ARG A 29 30.38 9.72 34.76
CA ARG A 29 30.25 8.94 36.00
C ARG A 29 29.18 9.43 37.00
N LEU A 30 27.92 9.06 36.77
CA LEU A 30 26.93 8.92 37.84
C LEU A 30 26.27 7.54 37.79
N ARG A 31 26.31 6.88 38.94
CA ARG A 31 25.85 5.52 39.19
C ARG A 31 24.32 5.48 39.22
N HIS A 32 23.77 4.39 38.71
CA HIS A 32 22.41 3.88 38.95
C HIS A 32 21.25 4.82 38.57
N VAL A 33 20.79 4.69 37.33
CA VAL A 33 19.40 4.99 36.97
C VAL A 33 18.77 3.68 36.50
N PRO A 34 17.74 3.16 37.17
CA PRO A 34 17.11 1.92 36.76
C PRO A 34 16.48 2.09 35.38
N PHE A 35 16.67 1.07 34.55
CA PHE A 35 16.32 0.93 33.14
C PHE A 35 14.80 0.99 32.83
N LEU A 36 13.99 1.50 33.76
CA LEU A 36 12.55 1.59 33.67
C LEU A 36 12.08 2.96 33.17
N LEU A 37 12.89 3.60 32.32
CA LEU A 37 12.35 4.45 31.26
C LEU A 37 11.83 3.52 30.16
N CYS A 38 10.85 2.68 30.52
CA CYS A 38 9.97 2.04 29.56
C CYS A 38 9.03 3.13 29.05
N CYS A 39 9.60 4.12 28.33
CA CYS A 39 8.87 4.77 27.27
C CYS A 39 8.39 3.62 26.40
N SER A 40 7.13 3.24 26.59
CA SER A 40 6.47 2.29 25.74
C SER A 40 6.74 2.77 24.34
N PHE A 41 7.58 2.03 23.63
CA PHE A 41 7.70 2.10 22.19
C PHE A 41 6.31 1.69 21.71
N MET A 42 5.38 2.64 21.71
CA MET A 42 4.24 2.60 20.82
C MET A 42 4.91 2.59 19.47
N ALA A 43 5.18 1.39 18.96
CA ALA A 43 5.34 1.17 17.55
C ALA A 43 4.08 1.76 16.96
N ALA A 44 4.15 3.05 16.59
CA ALA A 44 3.21 3.66 15.71
C ALA A 44 3.33 2.78 14.47
N GLU A 45 2.41 1.83 14.32
CA GLU A 45 2.14 1.21 13.04
C GLU A 45 1.88 2.41 12.14
N GLU A 46 2.91 2.81 11.40
CA GLU A 46 2.82 3.84 10.40
C GLU A 46 1.67 3.36 9.53
N THR A 47 0.52 4.03 9.65
CA THR A 47 -0.74 3.61 9.01
C THR A 47 -0.63 3.99 7.55
N HIS A 48 0.33 3.37 6.88
CA HIS A 48 0.56 3.49 5.46
C HIS A 48 -0.60 2.74 4.80
N TRP A 49 -1.60 3.51 4.39
CA TRP A 49 -2.73 2.94 3.68
C TRP A 49 -2.22 2.24 2.43
N PRO A 50 -2.48 0.94 2.27
CA PRO A 50 -1.96 0.21 1.13
C PRO A 50 -2.52 0.84 -0.14
N VAL A 51 -1.62 1.34 -0.99
CA VAL A 51 -1.98 1.88 -2.30
C VAL A 51 -2.44 0.71 -3.17
N PRO A 52 -3.64 0.78 -3.79
CA PRO A 52 -4.11 -0.31 -4.64
C PRO A 52 -3.26 -0.44 -5.90
N MET A 53 -2.98 -1.68 -6.29
CA MET A 53 -2.22 -1.99 -7.50
C MET A 53 -3.07 -1.74 -8.76
N LYS A 54 -2.56 -0.96 -9.72
CA LYS A 54 -3.36 -0.52 -10.89
C LYS A 54 -3.37 -1.50 -12.08
N ALA A 55 -2.43 -2.45 -12.14
CA ALA A 55 -2.22 -3.33 -13.30
C ALA A 55 -2.21 -4.82 -12.94
N ILE A 56 -3.07 -5.25 -12.02
CA ILE A 56 -3.16 -6.64 -11.58
C ILE A 56 -4.41 -7.34 -12.15
N GLY A 57 -4.23 -8.54 -12.71
CA GLY A 57 -5.34 -9.35 -13.20
C GLY A 57 -6.18 -9.96 -12.07
N ALA A 58 -7.45 -10.22 -12.34
CA ALA A 58 -8.37 -10.80 -11.36
C ALA A 58 -7.85 -12.14 -10.82
N GLN A 59 -7.43 -13.05 -11.70
CA GLN A 59 -6.92 -14.36 -11.28
C GLN A 59 -5.64 -14.25 -10.45
N ASN A 60 -4.73 -13.34 -10.82
CA ASN A 60 -3.49 -13.11 -10.07
C ASN A 60 -3.80 -12.57 -8.67
N LEU A 61 -4.79 -11.69 -8.55
CA LEU A 61 -5.21 -11.18 -7.24
C LEU A 61 -5.82 -12.27 -6.35
N LEU A 62 -6.52 -13.26 -6.95
CA LEU A 62 -7.06 -14.41 -6.22
C LEU A 62 -5.97 -15.39 -5.76
N THR A 63 -4.87 -15.50 -6.48
CA THR A 63 -3.75 -16.41 -6.16
C THR A 63 -2.63 -15.75 -5.38
N MET A 64 -2.68 -14.43 -5.17
CA MET A 64 -1.65 -13.70 -4.43
C MET A 64 -1.54 -14.16 -2.97
N PRO A 65 -0.31 -14.31 -2.45
CA PRO A 65 -0.08 -14.65 -1.06
C PRO A 65 -0.58 -13.52 -0.14
N GLY A 66 -1.24 -13.90 0.95
CA GLY A 66 -1.95 -12.99 1.86
C GLY A 66 -3.46 -13.12 1.82
N GLY A 67 -4.00 -13.87 0.85
CA GLY A 67 -5.39 -14.28 0.81
C GLY A 67 -6.36 -13.16 0.42
N VAL A 68 -7.42 -13.55 -0.26
CA VAL A 68 -8.54 -12.67 -0.56
C VAL A 68 -9.54 -12.76 0.59
N ALA A 69 -9.93 -11.61 1.13
CA ALA A 69 -10.93 -11.56 2.21
C ALA A 69 -12.32 -12.00 1.69
N LYS A 70 -12.70 -11.49 0.51
CA LYS A 70 -13.94 -11.87 -0.17
C LYS A 70 -13.84 -11.56 -1.67
N ALA A 71 -14.46 -12.40 -2.50
CA ALA A 71 -14.64 -12.13 -3.92
C ALA A 71 -16.06 -12.53 -4.36
N GLY A 72 -16.59 -11.85 -5.37
CA GLY A 72 -17.91 -12.16 -5.92
C GLY A 72 -18.43 -11.10 -6.88
N TYR A 73 -19.59 -11.37 -7.47
CA TYR A 73 -20.24 -10.45 -8.39
C TYR A 73 -21.19 -9.51 -7.65
N LEU A 74 -21.05 -8.21 -7.88
CA LEU A 74 -21.88 -7.16 -7.29
C LEU A 74 -22.37 -6.18 -8.34
N HIS A 75 -23.61 -5.73 -8.20
CA HIS A 75 -24.14 -4.62 -8.97
C HIS A 75 -23.70 -3.30 -8.31
N LYS A 76 -23.05 -2.43 -9.09
CA LYS A 76 -22.57 -1.13 -8.59
C LYS A 76 -23.09 0.00 -9.48
N LYS A 77 -23.63 1.05 -8.87
CA LYS A 77 -23.99 2.29 -9.56
C LYS A 77 -22.74 2.95 -10.15
N GLY A 78 -22.82 3.38 -11.42
CA GLY A 78 -21.80 4.20 -12.05
C GLY A 78 -21.67 5.57 -11.38
N GLY A 79 -20.51 6.23 -11.53
CA GLY A 79 -20.27 7.58 -11.01
C GLY A 79 -20.74 8.70 -11.95
N THR A 80 -21.10 8.38 -13.20
CA THR A 80 -21.48 9.39 -14.21
C THR A 80 -22.97 9.69 -14.17
N GLN A 81 -23.32 10.98 -14.08
CA GLN A 81 -24.68 11.52 -14.04
C GLN A 81 -25.61 10.96 -15.13
N LEU A 82 -25.09 10.63 -16.32
CA LEU A 82 -25.88 10.19 -17.47
C LEU A 82 -26.26 8.70 -17.43
N GLN A 83 -25.66 7.88 -16.56
CA GLN A 83 -25.92 6.43 -16.46
C GLN A 83 -26.59 6.04 -15.13
N LEU A 84 -27.33 6.97 -14.52
CA LEU A 84 -27.96 6.81 -13.19
C LEU A 84 -28.88 5.59 -13.06
N LEU A 85 -29.46 5.10 -14.16
CA LEU A 85 -30.40 3.98 -14.18
C LEU A 85 -29.71 2.61 -14.34
N LYS A 86 -28.42 2.57 -14.69
CA LYS A 86 -27.72 1.31 -14.96
C LYS A 86 -26.84 0.92 -13.79
N TRP A 87 -27.07 -0.27 -13.26
CA TRP A 87 -26.26 -0.90 -12.23
C TRP A 87 -25.53 -2.08 -12.86
N PRO A 88 -24.39 -1.87 -13.53
CA PRO A 88 -23.66 -2.98 -14.15
C PRO A 88 -23.15 -3.96 -13.10
N LEU A 89 -23.25 -5.25 -13.42
CA LEU A 89 -22.62 -6.32 -12.69
C LEU A 89 -21.10 -6.23 -12.84
N ARG A 90 -20.36 -6.33 -11.74
CA ARG A 90 -18.89 -6.32 -11.73
C ARG A 90 -18.37 -7.39 -10.80
N PHE A 91 -17.27 -8.03 -11.20
CA PHE A 91 -16.55 -8.93 -10.31
C PHE A 91 -15.70 -8.11 -9.36
N VAL A 92 -15.91 -8.25 -8.06
CA VAL A 92 -15.25 -7.47 -7.01
C VAL A 92 -14.41 -8.39 -6.14
N VAL A 93 -13.19 -7.95 -5.82
CA VAL A 93 -12.24 -8.68 -4.98
C VAL A 93 -11.72 -7.75 -3.90
N ILE A 94 -11.74 -8.21 -2.66
CA ILE A 94 -11.19 -7.50 -1.49
C ILE A 94 -9.89 -8.16 -1.09
N HIS A 95 -8.77 -7.43 -1.23
CA HIS A 95 -7.44 -7.91 -0.88
C HIS A 95 -6.68 -6.82 -0.14
N LYS A 96 -6.09 -7.15 1.01
CA LYS A 96 -5.31 -6.23 1.87
C LYS A 96 -5.98 -4.86 2.08
N ARG A 97 -7.26 -4.85 2.45
CA ARG A 97 -8.07 -3.62 2.68
C ARG A 97 -8.24 -2.73 1.44
N CYS A 98 -8.00 -3.26 0.25
CA CYS A 98 -8.28 -2.59 -1.02
C CYS A 98 -9.37 -3.35 -1.78
N ILE A 99 -10.27 -2.60 -2.41
CA ILE A 99 -11.28 -3.12 -3.32
C ILE A 99 -10.79 -2.96 -4.74
N TYR A 100 -10.90 -4.05 -5.52
CA TYR A 100 -10.64 -4.10 -6.94
C TYR A 100 -11.91 -4.54 -7.65
N TYR A 101 -12.31 -3.83 -8.70
CA TYR A 101 -13.46 -4.22 -9.51
C TYR A 101 -13.09 -4.43 -10.98
N PHE A 102 -13.56 -5.54 -11.52
CA PHE A 102 -13.24 -6.04 -12.85
C PHE A 102 -14.51 -6.13 -13.70
N LYS A 103 -14.32 -6.21 -15.02
CA LYS A 103 -15.42 -6.51 -15.95
C LYS A 103 -15.86 -7.97 -15.81
N SER A 104 -14.92 -8.89 -15.60
CA SER A 104 -15.13 -10.32 -15.39
C SER A 104 -14.08 -10.90 -14.43
N SER A 105 -14.29 -12.13 -13.95
CA SER A 105 -13.32 -12.85 -13.10
C SER A 105 -11.99 -13.21 -13.79
N THR A 106 -11.93 -13.14 -15.12
CA THR A 106 -10.74 -13.47 -15.92
C THR A 106 -10.06 -12.23 -16.51
N SER A 107 -10.55 -11.02 -16.20
CA SER A 107 -10.01 -9.79 -16.75
C SER A 107 -8.56 -9.56 -16.30
N ALA A 108 -7.69 -9.18 -17.24
CA ALA A 108 -6.26 -8.95 -17.01
C ALA A 108 -5.95 -7.65 -16.24
N SER A 109 -6.90 -6.72 -16.16
CA SER A 109 -6.74 -5.45 -15.44
C SER A 109 -8.03 -5.03 -14.74
N PRO A 110 -7.94 -4.32 -13.60
CA PRO A 110 -9.11 -3.79 -12.92
C PRO A 110 -9.63 -2.56 -13.67
N GLN A 111 -10.94 -2.36 -13.69
CA GLN A 111 -11.52 -1.10 -14.15
C GLN A 111 -11.31 0.04 -13.14
N GLY A 112 -10.98 -0.31 -11.91
CA GLY A 112 -10.48 0.61 -10.92
C GLY A 112 -10.34 -0.08 -9.57
N ALA A 113 -9.68 0.63 -8.67
CA ALA A 113 -9.38 0.14 -7.34
C ALA A 113 -9.30 1.30 -6.35
N PHE A 114 -9.68 1.05 -5.10
CA PHE A 114 -9.64 2.03 -4.03
C PHE A 114 -9.38 1.35 -2.68
N SER A 115 -8.80 2.09 -1.75
CA SER A 115 -8.58 1.63 -0.38
C SER A 115 -9.87 1.74 0.44
N LEU A 116 -10.09 0.79 1.35
CA LEU A 116 -11.14 0.85 2.38
C LEU A 116 -10.73 1.69 3.59
N SER A 117 -9.59 2.37 3.53
CA SER A 117 -9.22 3.38 4.53
C SER A 117 -10.31 4.45 4.66
N GLY A 118 -10.71 4.76 5.90
CA GLY A 118 -11.72 5.78 6.19
C GLY A 118 -13.17 5.37 5.93
N TYR A 119 -13.45 4.15 5.48
CA TYR A 119 -14.80 3.62 5.39
C TYR A 119 -15.22 2.99 6.72
N ASN A 120 -16.52 3.11 7.05
CA ASN A 120 -17.10 2.46 8.23
C ASN A 120 -17.03 0.93 8.12
N ARG A 121 -16.79 0.28 9.25
CA ARG A 121 -16.75 -1.19 9.38
C ARG A 121 -18.14 -1.77 9.62
#